data_AF-A0A748NHQ8-F1
#
_entry.id   AF-A0A748NHQ8-F1
#
_cell.length_a   1.000
_cell.length_b   1.000
_cell.length_c   1.000
_cell.angle_alpha   90.00
_cell.angle_beta   90.00
_cell.angle_gamma   90.00
#
_symmetry.space_group_name_H-M   'P 1'
#
loop_
_entity.id
_entity.type
_entity.pdbx_description
1 polymer ?
#
loop_
_entity_poly.entity_id
_entity_poly.type
_entity_poly.pdbx_seq_one_letter_code
_entity_poly.pdbx_strand_id
1 'polypeptide(L)'
;MTLAINEDCYAVDAWRRETFAPGTPADVTITERRLWAVNPQDHKWRAQYLHEIPDWLAGYFGRRYEKLFTGHDGRRRANTFLRQTIGGNVLPRLRKVAARYKLAADAIDLPFGKSLERLPSLDRPELKKLAGQISGWISQSLYDFTERFDS
;
A
#
# COMPACT_ATOMS: atom_id res chain seq x y z
N MET A 1 15.73 -15.24 -23.51
CA MET A 1 14.36 -15.17 -24.05
C MET A 1 13.39 -14.74 -22.94
N THR A 2 13.38 -13.47 -22.55
CA THR A 2 12.55 -12.98 -21.41
C THR A 2 11.86 -11.64 -21.68
N LEU A 3 12.07 -11.02 -22.84
CA LEU A 3 11.49 -9.71 -23.18
C LEU A 3 10.02 -9.80 -23.64
N ALA A 4 9.64 -10.87 -24.35
CA ALA A 4 8.31 -11.00 -24.96
C ALA A 4 7.16 -11.13 -23.92
N ILE A 5 7.39 -11.77 -22.78
CA ILE A 5 6.34 -12.00 -21.76
C ILE A 5 5.93 -10.69 -21.07
N ASN A 6 6.83 -9.71 -21.00
CA ASN A 6 6.57 -8.44 -20.33
C ASN A 6 5.74 -7.49 -21.22
N GLU A 7 6.00 -7.44 -22.53
CA GLU A 7 5.25 -6.57 -23.47
C GLU A 7 3.77 -6.97 -23.55
N ASP A 8 3.49 -8.27 -23.62
CA ASP A 8 2.12 -8.80 -23.61
C ASP A 8 1.40 -8.51 -22.28
N CYS A 9 2.11 -8.55 -21.16
CA CYS A 9 1.56 -8.22 -19.85
C CYS A 9 1.13 -6.75 -19.77
N TYR A 10 1.96 -5.82 -20.26
CA TYR A 10 1.63 -4.40 -20.30
C TYR A 10 0.46 -4.09 -21.25
N ALA A 11 0.38 -4.79 -22.39
CA ALA A 11 -0.73 -4.65 -23.33
C ALA A 11 -2.06 -5.15 -22.75
N VAL A 12 -2.06 -6.29 -22.07
CA VAL A 12 -3.25 -6.83 -21.38
C VAL A 12 -3.70 -5.91 -20.24
N ASP A 13 -2.76 -5.37 -19.47
CA ASP A 13 -3.08 -4.43 -18.39
C ASP A 13 -3.59 -3.08 -18.92
N ALA A 14 -3.06 -2.58 -20.03
CA ALA A 14 -3.57 -1.39 -20.71
C ALA A 14 -5.00 -1.61 -21.22
N TRP A 15 -5.26 -2.73 -21.91
CA TRP A 15 -6.59 -3.08 -22.41
C TRP A 15 -7.62 -3.26 -21.28
N ARG A 16 -7.23 -3.94 -20.19
CA ARG A 16 -8.08 -4.08 -18.98
C ARG A 16 -8.40 -2.71 -18.38
N ARG A 17 -7.44 -1.79 -18.32
CA ARG A 17 -7.67 -0.42 -17.81
C ARG A 17 -8.65 0.35 -18.70
N GLU A 18 -8.47 0.31 -20.01
CA GLU A 18 -9.37 0.99 -20.96
C GLU A 18 -10.79 0.42 -20.89
N THR A 19 -10.92 -0.91 -20.75
CA THR A 19 -12.21 -1.60 -20.75
C THR A 19 -12.97 -1.43 -19.43
N PHE A 20 -12.29 -1.52 -18.28
CA PHE A 20 -12.94 -1.59 -16.97
C PHE A 20 -12.81 -0.31 -16.13
N ALA A 21 -11.94 0.63 -16.50
CA ALA A 21 -11.73 1.87 -15.76
C ALA A 21 -11.19 3.02 -16.66
N PRO A 22 -11.91 3.39 -17.75
CA PRO A 22 -11.44 4.35 -18.73
C PRO A 22 -11.10 5.71 -18.09
N GLY A 23 -9.96 6.27 -18.48
CA GLY A 23 -9.47 7.58 -18.02
C GLY A 23 -8.87 7.60 -16.60
N THR A 24 -8.82 6.47 -15.89
CA THR A 24 -8.17 6.40 -14.58
C THR A 24 -6.64 6.56 -14.72
N PRO A 25 -5.97 7.41 -13.90
CA PRO A 25 -4.52 7.52 -13.94
C PRO A 25 -3.82 6.20 -13.61
N ALA A 26 -2.63 5.97 -14.20
CA ALA A 26 -1.94 4.68 -14.13
C ALA A 26 -1.36 4.35 -12.75
N ASP A 27 -1.08 5.38 -11.96
CA ASP A 27 -0.39 5.38 -10.67
C ASP A 27 -1.34 5.37 -9.46
N VAL A 28 -2.65 5.26 -9.68
CA VAL A 28 -3.62 5.26 -8.58
C VAL A 28 -3.66 3.92 -7.84
N THR A 29 -3.87 4.01 -6.52
CA THR A 29 -4.13 2.84 -5.67
C THR A 29 -5.44 2.12 -6.04
N ILE A 30 -5.64 0.89 -5.55
CA ILE A 30 -6.88 0.13 -5.81
C ILE A 30 -8.09 0.90 -5.26
N THR A 31 -7.95 1.47 -4.07
CA THR A 31 -8.98 2.32 -3.47
C THR A 31 -9.29 3.54 -4.34
N GLU A 32 -8.27 4.26 -4.82
CA GLU A 32 -8.47 5.43 -5.68
C GLU A 32 -9.10 5.07 -7.03
N ARG A 33 -8.76 3.91 -7.62
CA ARG A 33 -9.41 3.40 -8.83
C ARG A 33 -10.89 3.12 -8.60
N ARG A 34 -11.25 2.48 -7.49
CA ARG A 34 -12.65 2.25 -7.13
C ARG A 34 -13.41 3.57 -6.96
N LEU A 35 -12.76 4.53 -6.31
CA LEU A 35 -13.28 5.86 -6.07
C LEU A 35 -13.35 6.74 -7.33
N TRP A 36 -12.56 6.43 -8.37
CA TRP A 36 -12.65 7.06 -9.68
C TRP A 36 -13.97 6.72 -10.37
N ALA A 37 -14.41 5.46 -10.32
CA ALA A 37 -15.69 5.03 -10.86
C ALA A 37 -16.90 5.74 -10.20
N VAL A 38 -16.74 6.23 -8.98
CA VAL A 38 -17.79 6.92 -8.20
C VAL A 38 -17.86 8.40 -8.52
N ASN A 39 -16.70 9.08 -8.56
CA ASN A 39 -16.61 10.52 -8.76
C ASN A 39 -15.23 10.90 -9.33
N PRO A 40 -15.05 10.88 -10.65
CA PRO A 40 -13.76 11.22 -11.26
C PRO A 40 -13.40 12.71 -11.08
N GLN A 41 -14.40 13.59 -10.97
CA GLN A 41 -14.20 15.04 -10.87
C GLN A 41 -13.39 15.46 -9.64
N ASP A 42 -13.63 14.79 -8.50
CA ASP A 42 -12.92 15.11 -7.25
C ASP A 42 -11.64 14.30 -7.07
N HIS A 43 -11.16 13.56 -8.08
CA HIS A 43 -9.96 12.73 -7.92
C HIS A 43 -8.74 13.55 -7.49
N LYS A 44 -8.39 14.63 -8.20
CA LYS A 44 -7.25 15.50 -7.84
C LYS A 44 -7.34 16.03 -6.40
N TRP A 45 -8.54 16.42 -5.98
CA TRP A 45 -8.76 16.90 -4.61
C TRP A 45 -8.68 15.77 -3.59
N ARG A 46 -9.16 14.55 -3.88
CA ARG A 46 -9.10 13.41 -2.94
C ARG A 46 -7.71 12.81 -2.83
N ALA A 47 -6.93 12.82 -3.91
CA ALA A 47 -5.59 12.26 -3.98
C ALA A 47 -4.68 12.84 -2.89
N GLN A 48 -4.81 14.15 -2.57
CA GLN A 48 -4.04 14.78 -1.48
C GLN A 48 -4.23 14.12 -0.09
N TYR A 49 -5.34 13.41 0.12
CA TYR A 49 -5.63 12.72 1.38
C TYR A 49 -5.29 11.23 1.31
N LEU A 50 -5.50 10.60 0.15
CA LEU A 50 -5.43 9.14 -0.01
C LEU A 50 -4.05 8.65 -0.45
N HIS A 51 -3.28 9.44 -1.19
CA HIS A 51 -1.94 9.08 -1.68
C HIS A 51 -0.99 8.66 -0.54
N GLU A 52 -1.04 9.34 0.61
CA GLU A 52 -0.16 9.03 1.75
C GLU A 52 -0.63 7.84 2.58
N ILE A 53 -1.82 7.31 2.31
CA ILE A 53 -2.43 6.25 3.11
C ILE A 53 -2.19 4.90 2.43
N PRO A 54 -1.65 3.91 3.16
CA PRO A 54 -1.56 2.55 2.67
C PRO A 54 -2.92 2.01 2.24
N ASP A 55 -2.97 1.29 1.12
CA ASP A 55 -4.25 0.91 0.48
C ASP A 55 -5.18 0.07 1.38
N TRP A 56 -4.62 -0.75 2.29
CA TRP A 56 -5.39 -1.49 3.29
C TRP A 56 -6.21 -0.59 4.22
N LEU A 57 -5.66 0.58 4.56
CA LEU A 57 -6.31 1.60 5.39
C LEU A 57 -7.20 2.50 4.53
N ALA A 58 -6.72 2.87 3.33
CA ALA A 58 -7.47 3.67 2.38
C ALA A 58 -8.80 3.00 2.02
N GLY A 59 -8.83 1.67 1.87
CA GLY A 59 -10.03 0.90 1.54
C GLY A 59 -11.15 0.99 2.58
N TYR A 60 -10.84 1.25 3.85
CA TYR A 60 -11.85 1.56 4.87
C TYR A 60 -12.51 2.92 4.58
N PHE A 61 -11.69 3.95 4.36
CA PHE A 61 -12.18 5.30 4.08
C PHE A 61 -12.90 5.39 2.73
N GLY A 62 -12.43 4.68 1.71
CA GLY A 62 -13.07 4.61 0.40
C GLY A 62 -14.48 4.02 0.46
N ARG A 63 -14.68 2.91 1.18
CA ARG A 63 -16.02 2.33 1.40
C ARG A 63 -16.96 3.26 2.15
N ARG A 64 -16.45 4.02 3.13
CA ARG A 64 -17.25 5.02 3.86
C ARG A 64 -17.60 6.21 2.95
N TYR A 65 -16.65 6.67 2.15
CA TYR A 65 -16.84 7.73 1.17
C TYR A 65 -17.97 7.39 0.20
N GLU A 66 -17.95 6.20 -0.39
CA GLU A 66 -18.98 5.71 -1.31
C GLU A 66 -20.37 5.75 -0.70
N LYS A 67 -20.51 5.24 0.53
CA LYS A 67 -21.79 5.24 1.25
C LYS A 67 -22.31 6.65 1.54
N LEU A 68 -21.43 7.61 1.79
CA LEU A 68 -21.81 9.00 2.01
C LEU A 68 -22.17 9.68 0.69
N PHE A 69 -21.52 9.29 -0.40
CA PHE A 69 -21.70 9.88 -1.72
C PHE A 69 -23.08 9.58 -2.33
N THR A 70 -23.65 8.41 -2.04
CA THR A 70 -24.98 8.01 -2.56
C THR A 70 -26.17 8.70 -1.86
N GLY A 71 -25.93 9.45 -0.77
CA GLY A 71 -26.98 10.16 -0.03
C GLY A 71 -27.27 11.58 -0.53
N HIS A 72 -28.25 12.24 0.08
CA HIS A 72 -28.55 13.66 -0.15
C HIS A 72 -27.33 14.54 0.22
N ASP A 73 -26.99 15.50 -0.66
CA ASP A 73 -25.76 16.31 -0.57
C ASP A 73 -24.48 15.44 -0.48
N GLY A 74 -24.50 14.28 -1.14
CA GLY A 74 -23.52 13.21 -0.94
C GLY A 74 -22.09 13.61 -1.27
N ARG A 75 -21.87 14.37 -2.36
CA ARG A 75 -20.54 14.90 -2.72
C ARG A 75 -19.94 15.75 -1.60
N ARG A 76 -20.69 16.72 -1.07
CA ARG A 76 -20.23 17.61 -0.01
C ARG A 76 -19.97 16.84 1.29
N ARG A 77 -20.87 15.92 1.67
CA ARG A 77 -20.70 15.10 2.89
C ARG A 77 -19.50 14.16 2.80
N ALA A 78 -19.34 13.48 1.67
CA ALA A 78 -18.23 12.56 1.44
C ALA A 78 -16.88 13.30 1.44
N ASN A 79 -16.81 14.48 0.80
CA ASN A 79 -15.60 15.32 0.83
C ASN A 79 -15.34 15.89 2.23
N THR A 80 -16.37 16.35 2.94
CA THR A 80 -16.23 16.82 4.34
C THR A 80 -15.68 15.73 5.25
N PHE A 81 -16.16 14.49 5.08
CA PHE A 81 -15.66 13.33 5.81
C PHE A 81 -14.16 13.08 5.58
N LEU A 82 -13.69 13.09 4.32
CA LEU A 82 -12.26 12.90 4.04
C LEU A 82 -11.42 14.02 4.64
N ARG A 83 -11.83 15.28 4.46
CA ARG A 83 -11.10 16.43 5.02
C ARG A 83 -10.98 16.36 6.54
N GLN A 84 -12.09 16.13 7.24
CA GLN A 84 -12.11 16.11 8.71
C GLN A 84 -11.44 14.88 9.29
N THR A 85 -11.69 13.70 8.71
CA THR A 85 -11.20 12.44 9.26
C THR A 85 -9.75 12.21 8.85
N ILE A 86 -9.48 12.22 7.55
CA ILE A 86 -8.16 11.92 7.02
C ILE A 86 -7.22 13.10 7.26
N GLY A 87 -7.59 14.28 6.75
CA GLY A 87 -6.78 15.48 6.88
C GLY A 87 -6.60 15.93 8.33
N GLY A 88 -7.68 15.91 9.11
CA GLY A 88 -7.66 16.40 10.50
C GLY A 88 -7.04 15.45 11.52
N ASN A 89 -7.31 14.15 11.42
CA ASN A 89 -7.01 13.20 12.50
C ASN A 89 -6.04 12.08 12.09
N VAL A 90 -6.31 11.42 10.97
CA VAL A 90 -5.61 10.18 10.59
C VAL A 90 -4.20 10.46 10.08
N LEU A 91 -4.02 11.39 9.13
CA LEU A 91 -2.68 11.68 8.57
C LEU A 91 -1.68 12.14 9.64
N PRO A 92 -2.00 13.09 10.54
CA PRO A 92 -1.08 13.48 11.60
C PRO A 92 -0.69 12.30 12.49
N ARG A 93 -1.64 11.42 12.82
CA ARG A 93 -1.37 10.25 13.66
C ARG A 93 -0.56 9.20 12.91
N LEU A 94 -0.88 8.94 11.63
CA LEU A 94 -0.17 8.00 10.77
C LEU A 94 1.29 8.41 10.63
N ARG A 95 1.57 9.68 10.33
CA ARG A 95 2.93 10.23 10.26
C ARG A 95 3.69 10.06 11.58
N LYS A 96 3.05 10.32 12.73
CA LYS A 96 3.65 10.10 14.05
C LYS A 96 4.00 8.63 14.31
N VAL A 97 3.10 7.71 13.94
CA VAL A 97 3.33 6.27 14.10
C VAL A 97 4.44 5.79 13.15
N ALA A 98 4.38 6.18 11.88
CA ALA A 98 5.41 5.85 10.89
C ALA A 98 6.80 6.33 11.32
N ALA A 99 6.90 7.55 11.87
CA ALA A 99 8.16 8.06 12.41
C ALA A 99 8.65 7.26 13.63
N ARG A 100 7.74 6.91 14.56
CA ARG A 100 8.09 6.16 15.78
C ARG A 100 8.56 4.74 15.50
N TYR A 101 7.98 4.08 14.51
CA TYR A 101 8.29 2.69 14.15
C TYR A 101 9.12 2.61 12.86
N LYS A 102 9.84 3.66 12.50
CA LYS A 102 10.79 3.63 11.40
C LYS A 102 11.89 2.62 11.75
N LEU A 103 12.14 1.69 10.84
CA LEU A 103 13.22 0.72 10.99
C LEU A 103 14.57 1.45 11.01
N ALA A 104 15.51 0.93 11.81
CA ALA A 104 16.88 1.39 11.80
C ALA A 104 17.51 1.08 10.43
N ALA A 105 18.47 1.92 9.99
CA ALA A 105 19.01 1.85 8.64
C ALA A 105 19.72 0.51 8.36
N ASP A 106 20.37 -0.07 9.36
CA ASP A 106 21.00 -1.38 9.36
C ASP A 106 19.99 -2.54 9.18
N ALA A 107 18.75 -2.37 9.65
CA ALA A 107 17.71 -3.37 9.42
C ALA A 107 17.29 -3.47 7.94
N ILE A 108 17.57 -2.45 7.13
CA ILE A 108 17.32 -2.45 5.68
C ILE A 108 18.33 -3.36 4.97
N ASP A 109 19.55 -3.44 5.48
CA ASP A 109 20.64 -4.25 4.92
C ASP A 109 20.43 -5.76 5.15
N LEU A 110 19.46 -6.13 5.98
CA LEU A 110 19.06 -7.52 6.14
C LEU A 110 18.53 -8.10 4.82
N PRO A 111 18.67 -9.42 4.58
CA PRO A 111 18.18 -10.08 3.36
C PRO A 111 16.67 -9.91 3.11
N PHE A 112 15.93 -9.53 4.15
CA PHE A 112 14.49 -9.30 4.17
C PHE A 112 14.11 -7.87 4.62
N GLY A 113 15.05 -6.92 4.65
CA GLY A 113 14.82 -5.55 5.12
C GLY A 113 13.66 -4.83 4.41
N LYS A 114 13.58 -4.96 3.07
CA LYS A 114 12.45 -4.43 2.28
C LYS A 114 11.09 -5.01 2.67
N SER A 115 11.06 -6.27 3.08
CA SER A 115 9.82 -6.92 3.56
C SER A 115 9.44 -6.40 4.95
N LEU A 116 10.41 -6.10 5.81
CA LEU A 116 10.16 -5.49 7.12
C LEU A 116 9.57 -4.07 6.97
N GLU A 117 10.08 -3.26 6.05
CA GLU A 117 9.55 -1.90 5.81
C GLU A 117 8.08 -1.90 5.41
N ARG A 118 7.65 -2.93 4.68
CA ARG A 118 6.28 -3.07 4.17
C ARG A 118 5.43 -4.06 4.96
N LEU A 119 5.83 -4.42 6.18
CA LEU A 119 5.15 -5.38 7.05
C LEU A 119 3.62 -5.21 7.12
N PRO A 120 3.07 -3.99 7.30
CA PRO A 120 1.62 -3.79 7.37
C PRO A 120 0.86 -4.10 6.08
N SER A 121 1.56 -4.17 4.94
CA SER A 121 0.99 -4.48 3.63
C SER A 121 1.17 -5.93 3.19
N LEU A 122 1.95 -6.73 3.94
CA LEU A 122 2.20 -8.13 3.57
C LEU A 122 0.95 -8.98 3.76
N ASP A 123 0.64 -9.80 2.77
CA ASP A 123 -0.43 -10.79 2.89
C ASP A 123 0.00 -12.02 3.71
N ARG A 124 -0.93 -12.94 3.99
CA ARG A 124 -0.64 -14.15 4.80
C ARG A 124 0.48 -15.02 4.19
N PRO A 125 0.46 -15.34 2.88
CA PRO A 125 1.57 -16.05 2.23
C PRO A 125 2.92 -15.32 2.35
N GLU A 126 2.95 -14.02 2.11
CA GLU A 126 4.16 -13.19 2.20
C GLU A 126 4.70 -13.15 3.63
N LEU A 127 3.83 -13.04 4.64
CA LEU A 127 4.21 -13.12 6.04
C LEU A 127 4.82 -14.48 6.39
N LYS A 128 4.25 -15.58 5.89
CA LYS A 128 4.81 -16.93 6.11
C LYS A 128 6.19 -17.08 5.46
N LYS A 129 6.36 -16.56 4.24
CA LYS A 129 7.64 -16.53 3.54
C LYS A 129 8.67 -15.71 4.32
N LEU A 130 8.29 -14.52 4.78
CA LEU A 130 9.14 -13.66 5.60
C LEU A 130 9.57 -14.35 6.90
N ALA A 131 8.65 -15.01 7.60
CA ALA A 131 8.96 -15.77 8.81
C ALA A 131 9.99 -16.89 8.54
N GLY A 132 9.86 -17.61 7.43
CA GLY A 132 10.84 -18.61 7.00
C GLY A 132 12.20 -18.01 6.69
N GLN A 133 12.25 -16.87 6.00
CA GLN A 133 13.51 -16.17 5.69
C GLN A 133 14.21 -15.69 6.96
N ILE A 134 13.47 -15.13 7.92
CA ILE A 134 14.01 -14.70 9.21
C ILE A 134 14.55 -15.89 9.99
N SER A 135 13.77 -16.99 10.09
CA SER A 135 14.21 -18.20 10.80
C SER A 135 15.49 -18.77 10.20
N GLY A 136 15.56 -18.92 8.87
CA GLY A 136 16.74 -19.46 8.19
C GLY A 136 17.96 -18.57 8.38
N TRP A 137 17.79 -17.24 8.32
CA TRP A 137 18.88 -16.30 8.56
C TRP A 137 19.40 -16.33 10.00
N ILE A 138 18.51 -16.42 11.00
CA ILE A 138 18.91 -16.55 12.41
C ILE A 138 19.67 -17.85 12.63
N SER A 139 19.16 -18.97 12.10
CA SER A 139 19.84 -20.26 12.19
C SER A 139 21.23 -20.23 11.55
N GLN A 140 21.37 -19.71 10.33
CA GLN A 140 22.66 -19.60 9.66
C GLN A 140 23.62 -18.69 10.43
N SER A 141 23.15 -17.53 10.90
CA SER A 141 23.97 -16.60 11.67
C SER A 141 24.49 -17.22 12.98
N LEU A 142 23.69 -18.08 13.60
CA LEU A 142 24.10 -18.83 14.79
C LEU A 142 25.16 -19.88 14.46
N TYR A 143 24.97 -20.66 13.39
CA TYR A 143 25.95 -21.65 12.93
C TYR A 143 27.30 -20.98 12.60
N ASP A 144 27.28 -19.91 11.80
CA ASP A 144 28.47 -19.14 11.42
C ASP A 144 29.17 -18.55 12.64
N PHE A 145 28.41 -18.16 13.67
CA PHE A 145 28.96 -17.67 14.92
C PHE A 145 29.69 -18.80 15.66
N THR A 146 29.06 -19.97 15.83
CA THR A 146 29.68 -21.11 16.53
C THR A 146 30.93 -21.64 15.83
N GLU A 147 30.93 -21.74 14.50
CA GLU A 147 32.10 -22.23 13.75
C GLU A 147 33.34 -21.33 13.91
N ARG A 148 33.15 -20.03 14.16
CA ARG A 148 34.25 -19.09 14.43
C ARG A 148 34.92 -19.28 15.79
N PHE A 149 34.28 -19.96 16.74
CA PHE A 149 34.87 -20.25 18.07
C PHE A 149 35.48 -21.65 18.15
N ASP A 150 35.16 -22.54 17.21
CA ASP A 150 35.73 -23.88 17.10
C ASP A 150 36.99 -23.93 16.20
N SER A 151 37.44 -22.77 15.70
CA SER A 151 38.67 -22.58 14.89
C SER A 151 39.75 -21.84 15.67
#